data_AF-A0A971MNP0-F1
#
_entry.id   AF-A0A971MNP0-F1
#
_cell.length_a   1.000
_cell.length_b   1.000
_cell.length_c   1.000
_cell.angle_alpha   90.00
_cell.angle_beta   90.00
_cell.angle_gamma   90.00
#
_symmetry.space_group_name_H-M   'P 1'
#
loop_
_entity.id
_entity.type
_entity.pdbx_description
1 polymer ?
#
loop_
_entity_poly.entity_id
_entity_poly.type
_entity_poly.pdbx_seq_one_letter_code
_entity_poly.pdbx_strand_id
1 'polypeptide(L)'
;MIDQLLDEAFRLFEEAEMKVDISSSESIALFRKAVFNLLSAYLLIQGTECEGGFAELYRQCFNINSEFESIHYEVDYLINAVPEAVDGEELTDYANEIWDFMQGLLGESETEPF
;
A
#
# COMPACT_ATOMS: atom_id res chain seq x y z
N MET A 1 0.91 10.56 13.94
CA MET A 1 0.53 9.14 13.84
C MET A 1 0.28 8.77 12.38
N ILE A 2 -0.60 9.49 11.67
CA ILE A 2 -0.78 9.35 10.22
C ILE A 2 0.52 9.68 9.46
N ASP A 3 1.12 10.85 9.70
CA ASP A 3 2.39 11.24 9.05
C ASP A 3 3.52 10.22 9.25
N GLN A 4 3.59 9.62 10.44
CA GLN A 4 4.57 8.58 10.75
C GLN A 4 4.34 7.28 9.96
N LEU A 5 3.07 6.94 9.67
CA LEU A 5 2.74 5.80 8.82
C LEU A 5 3.11 6.08 7.37
N LEU A 6 2.88 7.31 6.89
CA LEU A 6 3.21 7.72 5.52
C LEU A 6 4.73 7.79 5.31
N ASP A 7 5.46 8.41 6.24
CA ASP A 7 6.93 8.47 6.22
C ASP A 7 7.55 7.06 6.26
N GLU A 8 7.02 6.17 7.12
CA GLU A 8 7.49 4.79 7.19
C GLU A 8 7.11 4.01 5.93
N ALA A 9 5.92 4.22 5.36
CA ALA A 9 5.54 3.59 4.10
C ALA A 9 6.51 3.97 2.99
N PHE A 10 6.81 5.26 2.84
CA PHE A 10 7.78 5.75 1.85
C PHE A 10 9.15 5.07 2.01
N ARG A 11 9.70 5.07 3.23
CA ARG A 11 10.99 4.43 3.53
C ARG A 11 11.00 2.94 3.20
N LEU A 12 9.89 2.24 3.47
CA LEU A 12 9.75 0.82 3.19
C LEU A 12 9.65 0.55 1.68
N PHE A 13 9.01 1.43 0.90
CA PHE A 13 9.00 1.39 -0.56
C PHE A 13 10.42 1.49 -1.12
N GLU A 14 11.17 2.53 -0.73
CA GLU A 14 12.57 2.70 -1.17
C GLU A 14 13.44 1.48 -0.80
N GLU A 15 13.26 0.94 0.41
CA GLU A 15 13.98 -0.27 0.84
C GLU A 15 13.58 -1.51 0.03
N ALA A 16 12.29 -1.66 -0.30
CA ALA A 16 11.79 -2.79 -1.08
C ALA A 16 12.36 -2.80 -2.50
N GLU A 17 12.42 -1.63 -3.15
CA GLU A 17 12.98 -1.47 -4.50
C GLU A 17 14.48 -1.82 -4.52
N MET A 18 15.26 -1.36 -3.53
CA MET A 18 16.68 -1.73 -3.42
C MET A 18 16.91 -3.23 -3.21
N LYS A 19 15.91 -3.95 -2.70
CA LYS A 19 15.98 -5.37 -2.36
C LYS A 19 15.43 -6.28 -3.43
N VAL A 20 14.71 -5.76 -4.43
CA VAL A 20 13.95 -6.59 -5.38
C VAL A 20 14.83 -7.55 -6.17
N ASP A 21 16.01 -7.09 -6.58
CA ASP A 21 17.02 -7.89 -7.30
C ASP A 21 17.90 -8.76 -6.39
N ILE A 22 17.81 -8.57 -5.07
CA ILE A 22 18.67 -9.23 -4.08
C ILE A 22 17.91 -10.35 -3.37
N SER A 23 16.69 -10.07 -2.94
CA SER A 23 15.84 -10.96 -2.16
C SER A 23 14.37 -10.60 -2.37
N SER A 24 13.72 -11.34 -3.27
CA SER A 24 12.29 -11.19 -3.56
C SER A 24 11.44 -11.40 -2.30
N SER A 25 11.84 -12.28 -1.38
CA SER A 25 11.13 -12.47 -0.11
C SER A 25 11.21 -11.24 0.80
N GLU A 26 12.36 -10.58 0.88
CA GLU A 26 12.50 -9.34 1.67
C GLU A 26 11.72 -8.20 1.01
N SER A 27 11.86 -8.05 -0.31
CA SER A 27 11.17 -7.03 -1.09
C SER A 27 9.63 -7.15 -0.97
N ILE A 28 9.06 -8.35 -1.16
CA ILE A 28 7.63 -8.61 -0.95
C ILE A 28 7.19 -8.21 0.47
N ALA A 29 7.96 -8.59 1.50
CA ALA A 29 7.62 -8.28 2.88
C ALA A 29 7.63 -6.77 3.16
N LEU A 30 8.59 -6.04 2.59
CA LEU A 30 8.70 -4.59 2.72
C LEU A 30 7.55 -3.89 1.98
N PHE A 31 7.26 -4.23 0.72
CA PHE A 31 6.13 -3.68 -0.02
C PHE A 31 4.80 -3.93 0.69
N ARG A 32 4.55 -5.16 1.17
CA ARG A 32 3.34 -5.47 1.95
C ARG A 32 3.21 -4.60 3.19
N LYS A 33 4.30 -4.40 3.93
CA LYS A 33 4.30 -3.55 5.12
C LYS A 33 4.08 -2.08 4.77
N ALA A 34 4.65 -1.61 3.66
CA ALA A 34 4.47 -0.25 3.18
C ALA A 34 3.01 0.01 2.80
N VAL A 35 2.41 -0.86 1.98
CA VAL A 35 1.00 -0.76 1.59
C VAL A 35 0.08 -0.91 2.81
N PHE A 36 0.38 -1.81 3.74
CA PHE A 36 -0.37 -1.92 4.99
C PHE A 36 -0.42 -0.58 5.75
N ASN A 37 0.71 0.13 5.82
CA ASN A 37 0.77 1.44 6.47
C ASN A 37 -0.05 2.49 5.72
N LEU A 38 -0.05 2.49 4.37
CA LEU A 38 -0.89 3.39 3.56
C LEU A 38 -2.38 3.16 3.81
N LEU A 39 -2.82 1.90 3.76
CA LEU A 39 -4.22 1.55 4.04
C LEU A 39 -4.62 1.92 5.47
N SER A 40 -3.73 1.65 6.43
CA SER A 40 -3.93 2.04 7.83
C SER A 40 -4.06 3.56 7.99
N ALA A 41 -3.20 4.34 7.31
CA ALA A 41 -3.26 5.79 7.34
C ALA A 41 -4.60 6.29 6.80
N TYR A 42 -5.07 5.73 5.69
CA TYR A 42 -6.37 6.06 5.11
C TYR A 42 -7.52 5.74 6.07
N LEU A 43 -7.58 4.54 6.66
CA LEU A 43 -8.63 4.18 7.63
C LEU A 43 -8.66 5.13 8.82
N LEU A 44 -7.49 5.52 9.33
CA LEU A 44 -7.37 6.47 10.44
C LEU A 44 -7.89 7.86 10.07
N ILE A 45 -7.63 8.34 8.86
CA ILE A 45 -8.17 9.62 8.35
C ILE A 45 -9.71 9.56 8.29
N GLN A 46 -10.26 8.40 7.89
CA GLN A 46 -11.71 8.15 7.86
C GLN A 46 -12.29 7.86 9.25
N GLY A 47 -11.50 7.91 10.33
CA GLY A 47 -11.94 7.67 11.70
C GLY A 47 -12.30 6.20 12.00
N THR A 48 -11.79 5.27 11.20
CA THR A 48 -11.99 3.82 11.36
C THR A 48 -10.78 3.18 12.01
N GLU A 49 -11.01 2.21 12.90
CA GLU A 49 -9.93 1.45 13.54
C GLU A 49 -9.28 0.48 12.55
N CYS A 50 -7.95 0.35 12.60
CA CYS A 50 -7.22 -0.60 11.76
C CYS A 50 -7.28 -2.00 12.39
N GLU A 51 -8.24 -2.83 11.97
CA GLU A 51 -8.38 -4.21 12.44
C GLU A 51 -7.99 -5.24 11.36
N GLY A 52 -7.31 -6.32 11.78
CA GLY A 52 -7.06 -7.48 10.94
C GLY A 52 -5.74 -7.48 10.17
N GLY A 53 -5.67 -8.35 9.15
CA GLY A 53 -4.51 -8.52 8.26
C GLY A 53 -4.67 -7.73 6.96
N PHE A 54 -3.64 -7.76 6.10
CA PHE A 54 -3.55 -6.92 4.90
C PHE A 54 -4.83 -6.96 4.01
N ALA A 55 -5.36 -8.13 3.68
CA ALA A 55 -6.59 -8.27 2.89
C ALA A 55 -7.83 -7.66 3.57
N GLU A 56 -7.89 -7.71 4.91
CA GLU A 56 -8.99 -7.16 5.69
C GLU A 56 -8.94 -5.63 5.74
N LEU A 57 -7.74 -5.03 5.81
CA LEU A 57 -7.59 -3.57 5.68
C LEU A 57 -8.03 -3.08 4.30
N TYR A 58 -7.59 -3.75 3.23
CA TYR A 58 -8.01 -3.36 1.88
C TYR A 58 -9.53 -3.40 1.72
N ARG A 59 -10.17 -4.46 2.22
CA ARG A 59 -11.64 -4.58 2.22
C ARG A 59 -12.32 -3.45 2.99
N GLN A 60 -11.78 -3.05 4.13
CA GLN A 60 -12.31 -1.92 4.90
C GLN A 60 -12.17 -0.60 4.12
N CYS A 61 -11.03 -0.34 3.49
CA CYS A 61 -10.84 0.83 2.63
C CYS A 61 -11.85 0.84 1.48
N PHE A 62 -12.02 -0.30 0.80
CA PHE A 62 -12.97 -0.46 -0.31
C PHE A 62 -14.43 -0.22 0.11
N ASN A 63 -14.82 -0.65 1.32
CA ASN A 63 -16.16 -0.41 1.84
C ASN A 63 -16.44 1.07 2.16
N ILE A 64 -15.39 1.86 2.41
CA ILE A 64 -15.49 3.29 2.67
C ILE A 64 -15.45 4.07 1.36
N ASN A 65 -14.54 3.72 0.45
CA ASN A 65 -14.40 4.33 -0.86
C ASN A 65 -14.28 3.25 -1.95
N SER A 66 -15.25 3.21 -2.84
CA SER A 66 -15.27 2.26 -3.97
C SER A 66 -14.18 2.49 -5.00
N GLU A 67 -13.51 3.64 -5.00
CA GLU A 67 -12.39 3.91 -5.92
C GLU A 67 -11.21 2.95 -5.72
N PHE A 68 -11.11 2.30 -4.56
CA PHE A 68 -10.18 1.20 -4.32
C PHE A 68 -10.38 0.01 -5.27
N GLU A 69 -11.51 -0.07 -6.01
CA GLU A 69 -11.69 -1.02 -7.12
C GLU A 69 -10.58 -0.88 -8.17
N SER A 70 -10.10 0.36 -8.39
CA SER A 70 -9.10 0.65 -9.43
C SER A 70 -7.73 0.00 -9.18
N ILE A 71 -7.39 -0.27 -7.92
CA ILE A 71 -6.13 -0.93 -7.52
C ILE A 71 -6.33 -2.37 -7.02
N HIS A 72 -7.50 -2.96 -7.32
CA HIS A 72 -7.85 -4.30 -6.82
C HIS A 72 -6.83 -5.36 -7.24
N TYR A 73 -6.41 -5.30 -8.49
CA TYR A 73 -5.55 -6.30 -9.09
C TYR A 73 -4.12 -6.23 -8.53
N GLU A 74 -3.61 -5.01 -8.35
CA GLU A 74 -2.29 -4.71 -7.80
C GLU A 74 -2.21 -5.17 -6.34
N VAL A 75 -3.26 -4.89 -5.55
CA VAL A 75 -3.34 -5.34 -4.16
C VAL A 75 -3.46 -6.86 -4.07
N ASP A 76 -4.27 -7.49 -4.91
CA ASP A 76 -4.40 -8.96 -4.94
C ASP A 76 -3.08 -9.63 -5.34
N TYR A 77 -2.38 -9.10 -6.35
CA TYR A 77 -1.04 -9.55 -6.71
C TYR A 77 -0.10 -9.49 -5.52
N LEU A 78 -0.05 -8.35 -4.83
CA LEU A 78 0.87 -8.17 -3.69
C LEU A 78 0.50 -9.10 -2.51
N ILE A 79 -0.79 -9.34 -2.26
CA ILE A 79 -1.27 -10.29 -1.23
C ILE A 79 -0.83 -11.73 -1.57
N ASN A 80 -0.91 -12.11 -2.85
CA ASN A 80 -0.65 -13.49 -3.29
C ASN A 80 0.78 -13.74 -3.76
N ALA A 81 1.62 -12.71 -3.87
CA ALA A 81 3.01 -12.82 -4.30
C ALA A 81 3.80 -13.84 -3.47
N VAL A 82 4.50 -14.75 -4.16
CA VAL A 82 5.39 -15.74 -3.55
C VAL A 82 6.80 -15.55 -4.08
N PRO A 83 7.85 -15.63 -3.24
CA PRO A 83 9.22 -15.31 -3.65
C PRO A 83 9.73 -16.11 -4.86
N GLU A 84 9.25 -17.34 -5.04
CA GLU A 84 9.71 -18.25 -6.09
C GLU A 84 9.10 -17.99 -7.47
N ALA A 85 8.02 -17.20 -7.55
CA ALA A 85 7.26 -16.97 -8.78
C ALA A 85 7.05 -15.49 -9.11
N VAL A 86 7.47 -14.59 -8.21
CA VAL A 86 7.31 -13.15 -8.42
C VAL A 86 8.35 -12.65 -9.43
N ASP A 87 7.91 -11.81 -10.36
CA ASP A 87 8.81 -10.98 -11.15
C ASP A 87 9.07 -9.67 -10.41
N GLY A 88 10.33 -9.25 -10.36
CA GLY A 88 10.73 -8.08 -9.57
C GLY A 88 10.27 -6.75 -10.18
N GLU A 89 10.25 -6.66 -11.51
CA GLU A 89 9.76 -5.48 -12.23
C GLU A 89 8.25 -5.38 -12.03
N GLU A 90 7.52 -6.47 -12.25
CA GLU A 90 6.07 -6.53 -12.03
C GLU A 90 5.67 -6.22 -10.57
N LEU A 91 6.42 -6.73 -9.59
CA LEU A 91 6.20 -6.42 -8.17
C LEU A 91 6.37 -4.93 -7.87
N THR A 92 7.40 -4.31 -8.44
CA THR A 92 7.70 -2.90 -8.22
C THR A 92 6.66 -2.02 -8.89
N ASP A 93 6.28 -2.35 -10.13
CA ASP A 93 5.25 -1.62 -10.88
C ASP A 93 3.91 -1.63 -10.13
N TYR A 94 3.42 -2.80 -9.72
CA TYR A 94 2.15 -2.87 -8.98
C TYR A 94 2.20 -2.19 -7.63
N ALA A 95 3.35 -2.24 -6.93
CA ALA A 95 3.49 -1.50 -5.70
C ALA A 95 3.44 0.03 -5.94
N ASN A 96 4.06 0.52 -7.02
CA ASN A 96 4.05 1.93 -7.39
C ASN A 96 2.67 2.43 -7.84
N GLU A 97 1.89 1.61 -8.55
CA GLU A 97 0.50 1.94 -8.88
C GLU A 97 -0.37 2.11 -7.62
N ILE A 98 -0.18 1.24 -6.61
CA ILE A 98 -0.85 1.40 -5.31
C ILE A 98 -0.40 2.70 -4.63
N TRP A 99 0.90 2.99 -4.63
CA TRP A 99 1.45 4.20 -4.04
C TRP A 99 0.85 5.46 -4.68
N ASP A 100 0.85 5.54 -6.01
CA ASP A 100 0.33 6.70 -6.77
C ASP A 100 -1.16 6.91 -6.53
N PHE A 101 -1.95 5.82 -6.51
CA PHE A 101 -3.37 5.88 -6.14
C PHE A 101 -3.57 6.44 -4.73
N MET A 102 -2.80 5.95 -3.75
CA MET A 102 -2.88 6.43 -2.37
C MET A 102 -2.43 7.89 -2.24
N GLN A 103 -1.40 8.32 -2.99
CA GLN A 103 -1.02 9.73 -3.04
C GLN A 103 -2.12 10.61 -3.62
N GLY A 104 -2.82 10.15 -4.66
CA GLY A 104 -3.98 10.84 -5.20
C GLY A 104 -5.06 11.04 -4.14
N LEU A 105 -5.47 9.94 -3.49
CA LEU A 105 -6.49 9.99 -2.45
C LEU A 105 -6.12 10.85 -1.24
N LEU A 106 -4.87 10.73 -0.77
CA LEU A 106 -4.40 11.42 0.44
C LEU A 106 -4.01 12.88 0.18
N GLY A 107 -3.54 13.18 -1.03
CA GLY A 107 -3.20 14.54 -1.47
C GLY A 107 -4.43 15.39 -1.76
N GLU A 108 -5.51 14.81 -2.29
CA GLU A 108 -6.78 15.51 -2.49
C GLU A 108 -7.40 15.98 -1.16
N SER A 109 -7.17 15.23 -0.06
CA SER A 109 -7.60 15.62 1.29
C SER A 109 -6.87 16.82 1.91
N GLU A 110 -5.75 17.29 1.35
CA GLU A 110 -5.07 18.53 1.80
C GLU A 110 -5.55 19.80 1.09
N THR A 111 -6.42 19.68 0.08
CA THR A 111 -6.91 20.81 -0.74
C THR A 111 -8.39 21.13 -0.56
N GLU A 112 -8.85 21.35 0.66
CA GLU A 112 -10.04 22.19 0.89
C GLU A 112 -9.64 23.48 1.61
N PRO A 113 -9.47 24.61 0.89
CA PRO A 113 -9.42 25.92 1.53
C PRO A 113 -10.85 26.29 1.95
N PHE A 114 -11.07 26.43 3.27
CA PHE A 114 -12.22 27.17 3.80
C PHE A 114 -12.20 28.63 3.35
#